data_AF-A0A1Q8JNR5-F1
#
_entry.id   AF-A0A1Q8JNR5-F1
#
_cell.length_a   1.000
_cell.length_b   1.000
_cell.length_c   1.000
_cell.angle_alpha   90.00
_cell.angle_beta   90.00
_cell.angle_gamma   90.00
#
_symmetry.space_group_name_H-M   'P 1'
#
loop_
_entity.id
_entity.type
_entity.pdbx_description
1 polymer ?
#
loop_
_entity_poly.entity_id
_entity_poly.type
_entity_poly.pdbx_seq_one_letter_code
_entity_poly.pdbx_strand_id
1 'polypeptide(L)' 'MPGLFQKVSEFLKSPQGRKYADQAKRYAQDPRNRAKAQETLKKVFGGKGRGRH' A
#
# COMPACT_ATOMS: atom_id res chain seq x y z
N MET A 1 -28.43 5.85 -7.50
CA MET A 1 -27.41 5.99 -6.43
C MET A 1 -26.08 5.49 -7.00
N PRO A 2 -25.06 6.35 -7.17
CA PRO A 2 -23.74 5.86 -7.57
C PRO A 2 -23.26 4.85 -6.52
N GLY A 3 -22.86 3.66 -6.97
CA GLY A 3 -22.33 2.63 -6.08
C GLY A 3 -21.05 3.12 -5.41
N LEU A 4 -20.71 2.56 -4.24
CA LEU A 4 -19.48 2.86 -3.51
C LEU A 4 -18.23 2.86 -4.41
N PHE A 5 -18.18 1.95 -5.39
CA PHE A 5 -17.12 1.88 -6.40
C PHE A 5 -17.01 3.13 -7.29
N GLN A 6 -18.12 3.70 -7.75
CA GLN A 6 -18.08 4.94 -8.54
C GLN A 6 -17.56 6.11 -7.72
N LYS A 7 -17.98 6.20 -6.44
CA LYS A 7 -17.50 7.24 -5.51
C LYS A 7 -16.00 7.15 -5.26
N VAL A 8 -15.46 5.94 -5.11
CA VAL A 8 -14.01 5.72 -4.98
C VAL A 8 -13.29 6.08 -6.29
N SER A 9 -13.84 5.71 -7.45
CA SER A 9 -13.25 6.06 -8.75
C SER A 9 -13.25 7.58 -9.01
N GLU A 10 -14.34 8.27 -8.68
CA GLU A 10 -14.42 9.74 -8.71
C GLU A 10 -13.46 10.37 -7.71
N PHE A 11 -13.38 9.83 -6.49
CA PHE A 11 -12.44 10.31 -5.48
C PHE A 11 -11.00 10.19 -5.99
N LEU A 12 -10.61 9.04 -6.56
CA LEU A 12 -9.29 8.85 -7.16
C LEU A 12 -9.01 9.78 -8.34
N LYS A 13 -10.05 10.15 -9.12
CA LYS A 13 -9.96 11.12 -10.22
C LYS A 13 -9.91 12.57 -9.74
N SER A 14 -10.38 12.85 -8.53
CA SER A 14 -10.38 14.18 -7.92
C SER A 14 -8.96 14.69 -7.62
N PRO A 15 -8.73 16.00 -7.53
CA PRO A 15 -7.43 16.57 -7.19
C PRO A 15 -6.92 16.13 -5.80
N GLN A 16 -7.82 15.79 -4.87
CA GLN A 16 -7.45 15.25 -3.56
C GLN A 16 -7.01 13.79 -3.69
N GLY A 17 -7.76 12.95 -4.40
CA GLY A 17 -7.38 11.54 -4.59
C GLY A 17 -6.13 11.36 -5.44
N ARG A 18 -5.88 12.24 -6.42
CA ARG A 18 -4.60 12.25 -7.16
C ARG A 18 -3.42 12.50 -6.23
N LYS A 19 -3.52 13.46 -5.29
CA LYS A 19 -2.45 13.69 -4.29
C LYS A 19 -2.16 12.45 -3.45
N TYR A 20 -3.21 11.79 -2.96
CA TYR A 20 -3.05 10.54 -2.20
C TYR A 20 -2.48 9.41 -3.06
N ALA A 21 -2.93 9.27 -4.31
CA ALA A 21 -2.44 8.27 -5.25
C ALA A 21 -0.98 8.53 -5.66
N ASP A 22 -0.58 9.78 -5.87
CA ASP A 22 0.80 10.18 -6.16
C ASP A 22 1.72 9.98 -4.96
N GLN A 23 1.23 10.31 -3.77
CA GLN A 23 1.96 10.04 -2.53
C GLN A 23 2.16 8.52 -2.37
N ALA A 24 1.11 7.72 -2.53
CA ALA A 24 1.20 6.26 -2.51
C ALA A 24 2.15 5.72 -3.59
N LYS A 25 2.11 6.26 -4.81
CA LYS A 25 3.06 5.92 -5.89
C LYS A 25 4.49 6.25 -5.50
N ARG A 26 4.77 7.42 -4.94
CA ARG A 26 6.12 7.80 -4.49
C ARG A 26 6.62 6.87 -3.39
N TYR A 27 5.78 6.56 -2.41
CA TYR A 27 6.10 5.58 -1.36
C TYR A 27 6.37 4.19 -1.93
N ALA A 28 5.62 3.77 -2.96
CA ALA A 28 5.80 2.48 -3.63
C ALA A 28 7.01 2.45 -4.59
N GLN A 29 7.36 3.58 -5.19
CA GLN A 29 8.50 3.75 -6.09
C GLN A 29 9.82 3.83 -5.33
N ASP A 30 9.81 4.13 -4.04
CA ASP A 30 11.03 4.22 -3.25
C ASP A 30 11.59 2.81 -2.92
N PRO A 31 12.72 2.41 -3.52
CA PRO A 31 13.30 1.09 -3.29
C PRO A 31 13.82 0.91 -1.85
N ARG A 32 14.19 1.99 -1.15
CA ARG A 32 14.64 1.93 0.25
C ARG A 32 13.50 1.52 1.17
N ASN A 33 12.30 2.04 0.93
CA ASN A 33 11.11 1.62 1.67
C ASN A 33 10.70 0.19 1.33
N ARG A 34 10.91 -0.26 0.09
CA ARG A 34 10.66 -1.66 -0.29
C ARG A 34 11.48 -2.66 0.51
N ALA A 35 12.77 -2.43 0.68
CA ALA A 35 13.63 -3.33 1.45
C ALA A 35 13.20 -3.40 2.92
N LYS A 36 12.97 -2.23 3.54
CA LYS A 36 12.51 -2.16 4.93
C LYS A 36 11.11 -2.75 5.11
N ALA A 37 10.20 -2.51 4.17
CA ALA A 37 8.86 -3.08 4.16
C ALA A 37 8.91 -4.60 3.95
N GLN A 38 9.75 -5.12 3.05
CA GLN A 38 9.92 -6.56 2.86
C GLN A 38 10.47 -7.23 4.11
N GLU A 39 11.47 -6.63 4.77
CA GLU A 39 12.00 -7.17 6.02
C GLU A 39 10.96 -7.15 7.14
N THR A 40 10.19 -6.05 7.23
CA THR A 40 9.12 -5.91 8.23
C THR A 40 7.98 -6.87 7.94
N LEU A 41 7.54 -7.01 6.68
CA LEU A 41 6.57 -8.01 6.24
C LEU A 41 7.08 -9.42 6.49
N LYS A 42 8.36 -9.70 6.28
CA LYS A 42 8.96 -11.02 6.56
C LYS A 42 9.02 -11.30 8.06
N LYS A 43 9.21 -10.30 8.92
CA LYS A 43 9.12 -10.46 10.38
C LYS A 43 7.67 -10.65 10.84
N VAL A 44 6.74 -9.85 10.31
CA VAL A 44 5.32 -9.85 10.70
C VAL A 44 4.57 -11.07 10.14
N PHE A 45 4.75 -11.40 8.87
CA PHE A 45 4.09 -12.52 8.19
C PHE A 45 4.96 -13.79 8.16
N GLY A 46 6.29 -13.68 8.12
CA GLY A 46 7.20 -14.83 8.16
C GLY A 46 7.60 -15.29 9.58
N GLY A 47 7.29 -14.50 10.61
CA GLY A 47 7.49 -14.88 12.02
C GLY A 47 6.53 -15.97 12.52
N LYS A 48 5.48 -16.30 11.77
CA LYS A 48 4.49 -17.34 12.14
C LYS A 48 4.86 -18.75 11.67
N GLY A 49 6.05 -18.95 11.10
CA GLY A 49 6.47 -20.23 10.50
C GLY A 49 7.82 -20.81 10.96
N ARG A 50 8.54 -20.19 11.90
CA ARG A 50 9.80 -20.76 12.44
C ARG A 50 9.68 -21.10 13.91
N GLY A 51 8.78 -22.03 14.21
CA GLY A 51 9.00 -23.00 15.27
C GLY A 51 9.52 -24.29 14.64
N ARG A 52 10.61 -24.84 15.20
CA ARG A 52 11.22 -26.16 14.93
C ARG A 52 11.96 -26.34 13.59
N HIS A 53 13.29 -26.32 13.62
CA HIS A 53 14.14 -27.47 13.92
C HIS A 53 15.57 -26.97 14.20
#